data_AF-A0AB39NAQ3-F1
#
_entry.id   AF-A0AB39NAQ3-F1
#
_cell.length_a   1.000
_cell.length_b   1.000
_cell.length_c   1.000
_cell.angle_alpha   90.00
_cell.angle_beta   90.00
_cell.angle_gamma   90.00
#
_symmetry.space_group_name_H-M   'P 1'
#
loop_
_entity.id
_entity.type
_entity.pdbx_description
1 polymer ?
#
loop_
_entity_poly.entity_id
_entity_poly.type
_entity_poly.pdbx_seq_one_letter_code
_entity_poly.pdbx_strand_id
1 'polypeptide(L)'
;MSASTVGSWLVQDALRPWQQRSWIFITSPGFRPKAAWVLDLYARTWQGEQLGDDEYVISADERTSIRAQCRCHPTLAPGKARAMGINHTYGA
;
A
#
# COMPACT_ATOMS: atom_id res chain seq x y z
N MET A 1 4.47 -21.95 -31.13
CA MET A 1 5.19 -21.93 -29.83
C MET A 1 4.20 -22.22 -28.72
N SER A 2 4.53 -23.11 -27.78
CA SER A 2 3.63 -23.52 -26.70
C SER A 2 3.79 -22.64 -25.46
N ALA A 3 2.73 -22.47 -24.69
CA ALA A 3 2.76 -21.82 -23.38
C ALA A 3 3.80 -22.45 -22.43
N SER A 4 4.06 -23.76 -22.57
CA SER A 4 5.06 -24.49 -21.79
C SER A 4 6.49 -24.02 -22.07
N THR A 5 6.81 -23.70 -23.33
CA THR A 5 8.13 -23.21 -23.73
C THR A 5 8.40 -21.82 -23.15
N VAL A 6 7.38 -20.95 -23.17
CA VAL A 6 7.45 -19.61 -22.55
C VAL A 6 7.62 -19.73 -21.03
N GLY A 7 6.90 -20.65 -20.39
CA GLY A 7 7.02 -20.92 -18.95
C GLY A 7 8.43 -21.35 -18.52
N SER A 8 9.08 -22.24 -19.27
CA SER A 8 10.44 -22.69 -18.97
C SER A 8 11.48 -21.56 -19.08
N TRP A 9 11.37 -20.69 -20.08
CA TRP A 9 12.26 -19.53 -20.22
C TRP A 9 12.11 -18.55 -19.05
N LEU A 10 10.86 -18.26 -18.65
CA LEU A 10 10.58 -17.38 -17.50
C LEU A 10 11.11 -17.95 -16.17
N VAL A 11 11.03 -19.27 -15.98
CA VAL A 11 11.60 -19.94 -14.80
C VAL A 11 13.12 -19.88 -14.79
N GLN A 12 13.78 -20.09 -15.94
CA GLN A 12 15.25 -20.01 -16.06
C GLN A 12 15.78 -18.61 -15.77
N ASP A 13 15.07 -17.56 -16.20
CA ASP A 13 15.43 -16.17 -15.93
C ASP A 13 15.03 -15.69 -14.52
N ALA A 14 14.46 -16.57 -13.69
CA ALA A 14 13.85 -16.26 -12.39
C ALA A 14 12.78 -15.14 -12.45
N LEU A 15 12.26 -14.87 -13.65
CA LEU A 15 11.27 -13.85 -13.91
C LEU A 15 9.89 -14.46 -13.67
N ARG A 16 9.25 -14.05 -12.57
CA ARG A 16 7.83 -14.34 -12.30
C ARG A 16 7.02 -13.07 -12.52
N PRO A 17 6.64 -12.73 -13.76
CA PRO A 17 5.92 -11.48 -14.07
C PRO A 17 4.54 -11.39 -13.39
N TRP A 18 3.96 -12.52 -13.00
CA TRP A 18 2.72 -12.61 -12.22
C TRP A 18 2.92 -12.43 -10.71
N GLN A 19 4.16 -12.45 -10.20
CA GLN A 19 4.44 -12.18 -8.79
C GLN A 19 4.81 -10.71 -8.57
N GLN A 20 3.77 -9.90 -8.44
CA GLN A 20 3.84 -8.48 -8.15
C GLN A 20 3.33 -8.24 -6.73
N ARG A 21 4.01 -7.39 -5.95
CA ARG A 21 3.51 -6.96 -4.64
C ARG A 21 3.44 -5.44 -4.62
N SER A 22 2.23 -4.91 -4.44
CA SER A 22 2.02 -3.48 -4.22
C SER A 22 2.55 -3.11 -2.83
N TRP A 23 3.40 -2.09 -2.77
CA TRP A 23 3.94 -1.58 -1.51
C TRP A 23 3.69 -0.09 -1.38
N ILE A 24 3.11 0.33 -0.25
CA ILE A 24 2.87 1.74 0.07
C ILE A 24 4.05 2.21 0.92
N PHE A 25 4.83 3.16 0.39
CA PHE A 25 5.79 3.90 1.19
C PHE A 25 5.07 5.06 1.87
N ILE A 26 5.14 5.10 3.20
CA ILE A 26 4.67 6.24 3.99
C ILE A 26 5.75 7.33 3.89
N THR A 27 5.48 8.38 3.13
CA THR A 27 6.43 9.48 2.88
C THR A 27 6.16 10.75 3.69
N SER A 28 5.03 10.83 4.40
CA SER A 28 4.64 12.04 5.12
C SER A 28 5.44 12.21 6.42
N PRO A 29 6.19 13.33 6.60
CA PRO A 29 6.81 13.64 7.88
C PRO A 29 5.71 13.80 8.95
N GLY A 30 5.83 13.02 10.02
CA GLY A 30 4.81 12.98 11.08
C GLY A 30 3.62 12.06 10.82
N PHE A 31 3.71 11.11 9.86
CA PHE A 31 2.65 10.12 9.64
C PHE A 31 2.27 9.36 10.92
N ARG A 32 3.27 8.85 11.65
CA ARG A 32 3.03 8.02 12.84
C ARG A 32 2.19 8.73 13.91
N PRO A 33 2.54 9.95 14.36
CA PRO A 33 1.68 10.73 15.27
C PRO A 33 0.27 10.96 14.73
N LYS A 34 0.12 11.31 13.44
CA LYS A 34 -1.20 11.55 12.84
C LYS A 34 -2.04 10.27 12.73
N ALA A 35 -1.42 9.15 12.39
CA ALA A 35 -2.07 7.85 12.31
C ALA A 35 -2.51 7.35 13.68
N ALA A 36 -1.73 7.63 14.74
CA ALA A 36 -2.10 7.28 16.11
C ALA A 36 -3.44 7.91 16.50
N TRP A 37 -3.66 9.20 16.21
CA TRP A 37 -4.94 9.86 16.52
C TRP A 37 -6.14 9.24 15.80
N VAL A 38 -5.96 8.81 14.56
CA VAL A 38 -7.02 8.10 13.81
C VAL A 38 -7.29 6.74 14.44
N LEU A 39 -6.25 6.01 14.86
CA LEU A 39 -6.41 4.73 15.53
C LEU A 39 -7.08 4.87 16.90
N ASP A 40 -6.75 5.92 17.66
CA ASP A 40 -7.40 6.23 18.93
C ASP A 40 -8.90 6.49 18.72
N LEU A 41 -9.27 7.25 17.70
CA LEU A 41 -10.67 7.48 17.35
C LEU A 41 -11.40 6.18 16.98
N TYR A 42 -10.78 5.26 16.23
CA TYR A 42 -11.37 3.94 15.96
C TYR A 42 -11.50 3.08 17.20
N ALA A 43 -10.60 3.25 18.18
CA ALA A 43 -10.69 2.63 19.49
C ALA A 43 -11.71 3.32 20.43
N ARG A 44 -12.46 4.32 19.93
CA ARG A 44 -13.36 5.19 20.69
C ARG A 44 -12.65 5.93 21.84
N THR A 45 -11.43 6.40 21.58
CA THR A 45 -10.65 7.23 22.50
C THR A 45 -10.33 8.58 21.86
N TRP A 46 -10.57 9.67 22.59
CA TRP A 46 -10.23 11.02 22.19
C TRP A 46 -9.40 11.72 23.28
N GLN A 47 -8.18 12.11 22.94
CA GLN A 47 -7.24 12.76 23.87
C GLN A 47 -7.00 11.98 25.19
N GLY A 48 -7.15 10.65 25.15
CA GLY A 48 -6.99 9.76 26.31
C GLY A 48 -8.29 9.41 27.03
N GLU A 49 -9.42 10.03 26.68
CA GLU A 49 -10.73 9.76 27.26
C GLU A 49 -11.57 8.86 26.36
N GLN A 50 -12.36 7.97 26.95
CA GLN A 50 -13.30 7.13 26.19
C GLN A 50 -14.50 7.96 25.73
N LEU A 51 -14.91 7.74 24.48
CA LEU A 51 -16.13 8.33 23.94
C LEU A 51 -17.36 7.72 24.61
N GLY A 52 -18.36 8.55 24.87
CA GLY A 52 -19.65 8.13 25.38
C GLY A 52 -20.47 7.33 24.37
N ASP A 53 -21.55 6.70 24.84
CA ASP A 53 -22.42 5.88 23.99
C ASP A 53 -23.09 6.69 22.88
N ASP A 54 -23.41 7.97 23.15
CA ASP A 54 -24.00 8.92 22.21
C ASP A 54 -22.97 9.75 21.41
N GLU A 55 -21.68 9.41 21.50
CA GLU A 55 -20.61 10.06 20.75
C GLU A 55 -20.13 9.19 19.59
N TYR A 56 -20.06 9.79 18.40
CA TYR A 56 -19.84 9.06 17.16
C TYR A 56 -18.61 9.57 16.42
N VAL A 57 -17.84 8.62 15.88
CA VAL A 57 -16.72 8.92 14.97
C VAL A 57 -17.23 8.80 13.55
N ILE A 58 -17.22 9.90 12.81
CA ILE A 58 -17.60 9.92 11.40
C ILE A 58 -16.32 9.99 10.58
N SER A 59 -16.05 8.96 9.78
CA SER A 59 -14.95 8.95 8.83
C SER A 59 -15.48 9.26 7.43
N ALA A 60 -15.04 10.38 6.86
CA ALA A 60 -15.26 10.72 5.46
C ALA A 60 -13.98 10.41 4.66
N ASP A 61 -13.62 9.13 4.59
CA ASP A 61 -12.65 8.64 3.61
C ASP A 61 -13.38 8.34 2.31
N GLU A 62 -13.72 9.37 1.54
CA GLU A 62 -14.15 9.17 0.16
C GLU A 62 -13.03 9.59 -0.78
N ARG A 63 -12.08 8.69 -1.04
CA ARG A 63 -11.21 8.79 -2.22
C ARG A 63 -11.87 8.04 -3.38
N THR A 64 -12.84 8.69 -4.04
CA THR A 64 -13.61 8.12 -5.16
C THR A 64 -12.80 7.81 -6.43
N SER A 65 -11.49 8.06 -6.46
CA SER A 65 -10.64 7.45 -7.49
C SER A 65 -9.21 7.31 -7.01
N ILE A 66 -8.72 6.07 -6.95
CA ILE A 66 -7.29 5.80 -7.04
C ILE A 66 -6.86 6.19 -8.45
N ARG A 67 -6.37 7.42 -8.63
CA ARG A 67 -5.56 7.77 -9.80
C ARG A 67 -4.13 7.45 -9.45
N ALA A 68 -3.54 6.49 -10.16
CA ALA A 68 -2.10 6.25 -10.09
C ALA A 68 -1.39 7.52 -10.57
N GLN A 69 -0.86 8.31 -9.64
CA GLN A 69 0.00 9.44 -9.96
C GLN A 69 1.40 8.93 -10.35
N CYS A 70 2.18 9.76 -11.05
CA CYS A 70 3.52 9.41 -11.50
C CYS A 70 4.38 8.85 -10.36
N ARG A 71 5.15 7.80 -10.67
CA ARG A 71 5.95 7.07 -9.67
C ARG A 71 7.07 7.97 -9.14
N CYS A 72 7.14 8.13 -7.83
CA CYS A 72 8.29 8.80 -7.19
C CYS A 72 9.53 7.89 -7.11
N HIS A 73 9.35 6.58 -7.26
CA HIS A 73 10.41 5.58 -7.20
C HIS A 73 10.41 4.69 -8.44
N PRO A 74 11.58 4.36 -9.01
CA PRO A 74 11.66 3.41 -10.12
C PRO A 74 11.19 2.02 -9.67
N THR A 75 10.61 1.26 -10.61
CA THR A 75 10.23 -0.13 -10.35
C THR A 75 11.45 -0.94 -9.96
N LEU A 76 11.39 -1.61 -8.81
CA LEU A 76 12.45 -2.52 -8.40
C LEU A 76 12.28 -3.84 -9.14
N ALA A 77 13.26 -4.13 -10.01
CA ALA A 77 13.31 -5.38 -10.75
C ALA A 77 13.29 -6.59 -9.78
N PRO A 78 12.67 -7.72 -10.21
CA PRO A 78 12.74 -8.96 -9.47
C PRO A 78 14.20 -9.38 -9.26
N GLY A 79 14.46 -10.06 -8.14
CA GLY A 79 15.75 -10.66 -7.83
C GLY A 79 15.56 -12.11 -7.38
N LYS A 80 16.66 -12.87 -7.27
CA LYS A 80 16.64 -14.31 -6.95
C LYS A 80 15.77 -14.69 -5.74
N ALA A 81 15.63 -13.79 -4.75
CA ALA A 81 14.78 -13.98 -3.57
C ALA A 81 13.74 -12.86 -3.37
N ARG A 82 13.48 -12.03 -4.38
CA ARG A 82 12.64 -10.83 -4.23
C ARG A 82 11.67 -10.68 -5.40
N ALA A 83 10.37 -10.63 -5.09
CA ALA A 83 9.33 -10.27 -6.05
C ALA A 83 9.51 -8.83 -6.55
N MET A 84 8.95 -8.52 -7.72
CA MET A 84 8.97 -7.16 -8.26
C MET A 84 8.24 -6.20 -7.30
N GLY A 85 8.92 -5.12 -6.91
CA GLY A 85 8.38 -4.09 -6.04
C GLY A 85 7.76 -2.97 -6.86
N ILE A 86 6.43 -2.83 -6.77
CA ILE A 86 5.70 -1.74 -7.44
C ILE A 86 5.18 -0.78 -6.38
N ASN A 87 5.62 0.47 -6.44
CA ASN A 87 5.13 1.54 -5.58
C ASN A 87 4.14 2.41 -6.36
N HIS A 88 2.98 2.68 -5.73
CA HIS A 88 2.03 3.67 -6.18
C HIS A 88 1.98 4.78 -5.14
N THR A 89 2.19 6.02 -5.58
CA THR A 89 1.94 7.19 -4.76
C THR A 89 0.49 7.59 -4.96
N TYR A 90 -0.30 7.61 -3.89
CA TYR A 90 -1.66 8.12 -3.90
C TYR A 90 -1.58 9.58 -3.44
N GLY A 91 -1.34 10.51 -4.37
CA GLY A 91 -1.33 11.94 -4.01
C GLY A 91 -2.63 12.35 -3.33
N ALA A 92 -2.51 13.36 -2.48
CA ALA A 92 -3.65 14.06 -1.89
C ALA A 92 -4.15 15.13 -2.87
#